data_AF-A0A3N9NY05-F1
#
_entry.id   AF-A0A3N9NY05-F1
#
_cell.length_a   1.000
_cell.length_b   1.000
_cell.length_c   1.000
_cell.angle_alpha   90.00
_cell.angle_beta   90.00
_cell.angle_gamma   90.00
#
_symmetry.space_group_name_H-M   'P 1'
#
loop_
_entity.id
_entity.type
_entity.pdbx_description
1 polymer ?
#
loop_
_entity_poly.entity_id
_entity_poly.type
_entity_poly.pdbx_seq_one_letter_code
_entity_poly.pdbx_strand_id
1 'polypeptide(L)'
;MRRPPGVLKKKKEIKIEIFYLPSYIVDVQVKTQQGLKVQSLCIDAVLGSFAFFELADVTTSPPEKFSVCPFFLSETDIQARAIEEYRRHLLHVGLKMRYKFQIDHVLSCRPIYYPFWIGYFQRQGSVDFDVIDAVGGEHQGAAMRPVFMKALLNEGSAGSRG
;
A
#
# COMPACT_ATOMS: atom_id res chain seq x y z
N MET A 1 27.29 -33.72 -22.91
CA MET A 1 26.76 -32.37 -23.25
C MET A 1 26.01 -31.82 -22.04
N ARG A 2 26.49 -30.74 -21.42
CA ARG A 2 25.79 -30.03 -20.33
C ARG A 2 24.93 -28.94 -20.96
N ARG A 3 23.62 -28.91 -20.66
CA ARG A 3 22.70 -27.83 -21.11
C ARG A 3 23.15 -26.50 -20.47
N PRO A 4 23.10 -25.37 -21.19
CA PRO A 4 23.48 -24.09 -20.61
C PRO A 4 22.48 -23.69 -19.51
N PRO A 5 22.94 -23.15 -18.38
CA PRO A 5 22.06 -22.62 -17.35
C PRO A 5 21.44 -21.30 -17.85
N GLY A 6 20.13 -21.12 -17.66
CA GLY A 6 19.54 -19.78 -17.70
C GLY A 6 18.69 -19.42 -18.92
N VAL A 7 18.01 -20.37 -19.58
CA VAL A 7 16.79 -19.97 -20.29
C VAL A 7 15.73 -19.68 -19.22
N LEU A 8 15.64 -18.42 -18.80
CA LEU A 8 14.51 -17.89 -18.04
C LEU A 8 13.25 -18.33 -18.80
N LYS A 9 12.53 -19.34 -18.28
CA LYS A 9 11.24 -19.72 -18.83
C LYS A 9 10.38 -18.46 -18.82
N LYS A 10 10.06 -17.96 -20.02
CA LYS A 10 9.23 -16.77 -20.20
C LYS A 10 7.93 -17.00 -19.44
N LYS A 11 7.65 -16.15 -18.45
CA LYS A 11 6.40 -16.17 -17.69
C LYS A 11 5.26 -16.12 -18.72
N LYS A 12 4.33 -17.09 -18.66
CA LYS A 12 3.14 -17.04 -19.53
C LYS A 12 2.18 -16.03 -18.91
N GLU A 13 2.03 -14.88 -19.55
CA GLU A 13 1.08 -13.85 -19.14
C GLU A 13 -0.36 -14.39 -19.23
N ILE A 14 -1.16 -14.08 -18.23
CA ILE A 14 -2.57 -14.47 -18.14
C ILE A 14 -3.46 -13.24 -18.35
N LYS A 15 -3.21 -12.18 -17.58
CA LYS A 15 -4.04 -10.97 -17.53
C LYS A 15 -3.22 -9.82 -16.93
N ILE A 16 -3.50 -8.60 -17.37
CA ILE A 16 -3.11 -7.37 -16.67
C ILE A 16 -4.39 -6.60 -16.36
N GLU A 17 -4.48 -6.04 -15.16
CA GLU A 17 -5.57 -5.14 -14.77
C GLU A 17 -5.09 -4.00 -13.90
N ILE A 18 -5.92 -2.97 -13.81
CA ILE A 18 -5.76 -1.92 -12.80
C ILE A 18 -6.64 -2.26 -11.59
N PHE A 19 -6.02 -2.23 -10.43
CA PHE A 19 -6.63 -2.50 -9.14
C PHE A 19 -6.48 -1.28 -8.25
N TYR A 20 -7.57 -0.83 -7.66
CA TYR A 20 -7.59 0.32 -6.78
C TYR A 20 -7.61 -0.16 -5.33
N LEU A 21 -6.47 0.00 -4.64
CA LEU A 21 -6.30 -0.41 -3.25
C LEU A 21 -6.95 0.63 -2.33
N PRO A 22 -7.96 0.26 -1.52
CA PRO A 22 -8.50 1.14 -0.51
C PRO A 22 -7.42 1.49 0.50
N SER A 23 -7.18 2.78 0.70
CA SER A 23 -6.16 3.32 1.60
C SER A 23 -6.69 4.58 2.28
N TYR A 24 -5.95 5.08 3.26
CA TYR A 24 -6.22 6.36 3.89
C TYR A 24 -5.01 7.27 3.77
N ILE A 25 -5.28 8.55 3.53
CA ILE A 25 -4.29 9.61 3.79
C ILE A 25 -4.55 10.13 5.21
N VAL A 26 -3.51 10.08 6.03
CA VAL A 26 -3.53 10.58 7.40
C VAL A 26 -2.54 11.72 7.53
N ASP A 27 -3.02 12.91 7.89
CA ASP A 27 -2.17 14.07 8.15
C ASP A 27 -1.89 14.15 9.65
N VAL A 28 -0.63 14.02 10.05
CA VAL A 28 -0.20 14.02 11.45
C VAL A 28 0.61 15.27 11.74
N GLN A 29 0.27 15.96 12.82
CA GLN A 29 1.05 17.10 13.31
C GLN A 29 2.17 16.62 14.26
N VAL A 30 3.39 17.07 14.00
CA VAL A 30 4.57 16.76 14.82
C VAL A 30 5.22 18.03 15.29
N LYS A 31 5.47 18.11 16.59
CA LYS A 31 6.32 19.12 17.18
C LYS A 31 7.76 18.63 17.22
N THR A 32 8.64 19.39 16.61
CA THR A 32 10.08 19.19 16.63
C THR A 32 10.77 20.40 17.25
N GLN A 33 12.08 20.31 17.50
CA GLN A 33 12.87 21.48 17.94
C GLN A 33 12.86 22.62 16.91
N GLN A 34 12.61 22.32 15.63
CA GLN A 34 12.52 23.30 14.54
C GLN A 34 11.12 23.90 14.39
N GLY A 35 10.14 23.48 15.21
CA GLY A 35 8.75 23.92 15.14
C GLY A 35 7.78 22.80 14.77
N LEU A 36 6.54 23.20 14.46
CA LEU A 36 5.46 22.31 14.06
C LEU A 36 5.60 21.96 12.58
N LYS A 37 5.48 20.68 12.26
CA LYS A 37 5.45 20.15 10.89
C LYS A 37 4.23 19.26 10.73
N VAL A 38 3.66 19.26 9.53
CA VAL A 38 2.61 18.32 9.13
C VAL A 38 3.24 17.28 8.24
N GLN A 39 2.97 16.01 8.52
CA GLN A 39 3.40 14.89 7.70
C GLN A 39 2.18 14.11 7.22
N SER A 40 2.06 13.93 5.91
CA SER A 40 1.06 13.07 5.30
C SER A 40 1.60 11.64 5.20
N LEU A 41 0.76 10.69 5.57
CA LEU A 41 1.02 9.26 5.60
C LEU A 41 -0.02 8.54 4.76
N CYS A 42 0.36 7.51 4.01
CA CYS A 42 -0.57 6.60 3.35
C CYS A 42 -0.58 5.27 4.09
N ILE A 43 -1.77 4.79 4.44
CA ILE A 43 -1.96 3.53 5.14
C ILE A 43 -2.99 2.70 4.40
N ASP A 44 -2.63 1.48 4.00
CA ASP A 44 -3.57 0.59 3.32
C ASP A 44 -4.69 0.15 4.28
N ALA A 45 -5.92 0.06 3.77
CA ALA A 45 -7.08 -0.31 4.58
C ALA A 45 -7.24 -1.83 4.75
N VAL A 46 -6.25 -2.64 4.38
CA VAL A 46 -6.34 -4.11 4.33
C VAL A 46 -5.58 -4.78 5.47
N LEU A 47 -4.33 -4.39 5.68
CA LEU A 47 -3.42 -4.82 6.73
C LEU A 47 -2.85 -3.65 7.53
N GLY A 48 -2.99 -2.41 7.04
CA GLY A 48 -2.49 -1.23 7.73
C GLY A 48 -1.00 -1.00 7.53
N SER A 49 -0.46 -1.42 6.38
CA SER A 49 0.92 -1.15 5.99
C SER A 49 1.09 0.33 5.72
N PHE A 50 2.24 0.84 6.12
CA PHE A 50 2.56 2.26 6.20
C PHE A 50 3.52 2.66 5.07
N ALA A 51 3.23 3.78 4.44
CA ALA A 51 4.14 4.45 3.52
C ALA A 51 4.10 5.97 3.71
N PHE A 52 5.22 6.63 3.44
CA PHE A 52 5.22 8.08 3.27
C PHE A 52 4.50 8.42 1.97
N PHE A 53 3.71 9.50 2.03
CA PHE A 53 2.92 9.93 0.91
C PHE A 53 3.33 11.34 0.51
N GLU A 54 3.78 11.48 -0.72
CA GLU A 54 3.87 12.78 -1.38
C GLU A 54 2.58 13.02 -2.15
N LEU A 55 2.09 14.25 -2.12
CA LEU A 55 0.79 14.59 -2.70
C LEU A 55 0.80 14.27 -4.20
N ALA A 56 0.05 13.26 -4.59
CA ALA A 56 -0.21 12.90 -5.97
C ALA A 56 -1.72 12.96 -6.25
N ASP A 57 -2.10 13.01 -7.53
CA ASP A 57 -3.50 12.95 -7.95
C ASP A 57 -4.11 11.60 -7.56
N VAL A 58 -4.83 11.58 -6.43
CA VAL A 58 -5.54 10.41 -5.91
C VAL A 58 -7.04 10.63 -5.93
N THR A 59 -7.78 9.56 -6.20
CA THR A 59 -9.25 9.60 -6.26
C THR A 59 -9.83 9.22 -4.91
N THR A 60 -10.80 10.00 -4.43
CA THR A 60 -11.53 9.74 -3.17
C THR A 60 -12.76 8.85 -3.37
N SER A 61 -13.17 8.65 -4.62
CA SER A 61 -14.33 7.82 -5.00
C SER A 61 -13.86 6.51 -5.65
N PRO A 62 -14.53 5.38 -5.38
CA PRO A 62 -14.23 4.13 -6.07
C PRO A 62 -14.52 4.32 -7.56
N PRO A 63 -13.60 3.98 -8.45
CA PRO A 63 -13.90 4.00 -9.87
C PRO A 63 -14.90 2.91 -10.23
N GLU A 64 -15.96 3.27 -10.96
CA GLU A 64 -17.08 2.36 -11.28
C GLU A 64 -16.69 1.12 -12.12
N LYS A 65 -15.55 1.18 -12.84
CA LYS A 65 -15.16 0.19 -13.85
C LYS A 65 -13.97 -0.68 -13.47
N PHE A 66 -13.38 -0.49 -12.30
CA PHE A 66 -12.13 -1.16 -11.92
C PHE A 66 -12.29 -1.99 -10.65
N SER A 67 -11.42 -2.99 -10.52
CA SER A 67 -11.37 -3.85 -9.35
C SER A 67 -10.99 -3.06 -8.11
N VAL A 68 -11.79 -3.23 -7.06
CA VAL A 68 -11.60 -2.68 -5.72
C VAL A 68 -11.89 -3.77 -4.71
N CYS A 69 -11.19 -3.76 -3.58
CA CYS A 69 -11.59 -4.55 -2.41
C CYS A 69 -12.24 -3.64 -1.35
N PRO A 70 -12.99 -4.20 -0.38
CA PRO A 70 -13.54 -3.39 0.70
C PRO A 70 -12.44 -2.88 1.63
N PHE A 71 -12.77 -1.82 2.38
CA PHE A 71 -12.00 -1.38 3.54
C PHE A 71 -12.15 -2.43 4.64
N PHE A 72 -11.04 -3.06 5.06
CA PHE A 72 -11.05 -4.06 6.14
C PHE A 72 -10.72 -3.45 7.51
N LEU A 73 -10.08 -2.28 7.54
CA LEU A 73 -9.76 -1.54 8.74
C LEU A 73 -10.65 -0.31 8.86
N SER A 74 -11.08 -0.02 10.09
CA SER A 74 -11.84 1.18 10.39
C SER A 74 -10.94 2.42 10.40
N GLU A 75 -11.52 3.60 10.25
CA GLU A 75 -10.79 4.86 10.34
C GLU A 75 -10.06 5.01 11.69
N THR A 76 -10.70 4.59 12.79
CA THR A 76 -10.10 4.61 14.14
C THR A 76 -8.86 3.71 14.22
N ASP A 77 -8.92 2.50 13.66
CA ASP A 77 -7.78 1.58 13.62
C ASP A 77 -6.62 2.16 12.81
N ILE A 78 -6.95 2.83 11.70
CA ILE A 78 -5.99 3.48 10.81
C ILE A 78 -5.31 4.65 11.51
N GLN A 79 -6.05 5.52 12.19
CA GLN A 79 -5.48 6.63 12.95
C GLN A 79 -4.53 6.12 14.05
N ALA A 80 -4.94 5.09 14.79
CA ALA A 80 -4.09 4.48 15.82
C ALA A 80 -2.80 3.90 15.23
N ARG A 81 -2.88 3.20 14.09
CA ARG A 81 -1.72 2.67 13.37
C ARG A 81 -0.82 3.77 12.83
N ALA A 82 -1.39 4.86 12.31
CA ALA A 82 -0.63 6.00 11.80
C ALA A 82 0.27 6.59 12.88
N ILE A 83 -0.29 6.84 14.06
CA ILE A 83 0.45 7.38 15.20
C ILE A 83 1.56 6.41 15.61
N GLU A 84 1.25 5.12 15.74
CA GLU A 84 2.22 4.13 16.22
C GLU A 84 3.36 3.88 15.23
N GLU A 85 3.07 3.65 13.96
CA GLU A 85 4.09 3.42 12.93
C GLU A 85 4.95 4.67 12.71
N TYR A 86 4.33 5.85 12.70
CA TYR A 86 5.09 7.07 12.57
C TYR A 86 5.93 7.37 13.81
N ARG A 87 5.44 7.06 15.02
CA ARG A 87 6.25 7.11 16.25
C ARG A 87 7.47 6.20 16.14
N ARG A 88 7.30 4.95 15.68
CA ARG A 88 8.42 4.01 15.47
C ARG A 88 9.43 4.54 14.47
N HIS A 89 8.96 5.12 13.37
CA HIS A 89 9.82 5.76 12.39
C HIS A 89 10.61 6.91 13.01
N LEU A 90 9.94 7.83 13.72
CA LEU A 90 10.58 8.96 14.38
C LEU A 90 11.57 8.52 15.46
N LEU A 91 11.28 7.45 16.21
CA LEU A 91 12.22 6.85 17.16
C LEU A 91 13.48 6.37 16.44
N HIS A 92 13.33 5.64 15.32
CA HIS A 92 14.45 5.14 14.55
C HIS A 92 15.33 6.27 13.99
N VAL A 93 14.72 7.33 13.46
CA VAL A 93 15.43 8.53 12.98
C VAL A 93 16.04 9.32 14.14
N GLY A 94 15.29 9.47 15.24
CA GLY A 94 15.70 10.20 16.44
C GLY A 94 16.89 9.56 17.16
N LEU A 95 16.98 8.22 17.17
CA LEU A 95 18.17 7.52 17.69
C LEU A 95 19.43 7.87 16.88
N LYS A 96 19.30 8.08 15.58
CA LYS A 96 20.42 8.48 14.71
C LYS A 96 20.78 9.97 14.87
N MET A 97 19.78 10.83 15.05
CA MET A 97 19.95 12.29 14.96
C MET A 97 19.89 13.03 16.32
N ARG A 98 19.61 12.33 17.43
CA ARG A 98 19.41 12.89 18.78
C ARG A 98 18.37 14.02 18.89
N TYR A 99 17.37 14.04 18.01
CA TYR A 99 16.28 15.02 18.06
C TYR A 99 15.14 14.57 18.96
N LYS A 100 14.59 15.53 19.72
CA LYS A 100 13.32 15.36 20.45
C LYS A 100 12.15 15.64 19.50
N PHE A 101 11.16 14.76 19.52
CA PHE A 101 9.91 14.92 18.78
C PHE A 101 8.73 14.58 19.67
N GLN A 102 7.58 15.14 19.36
CA GLN A 102 6.30 14.81 19.96
C GLN A 102 5.26 14.80 18.85
N ILE A 103 4.58 13.67 18.68
CA ILE A 103 3.37 13.62 17.86
C ILE A 103 2.27 14.31 18.68
N ASP A 104 1.64 15.33 18.11
CA ASP A 104 0.62 16.13 18.78
C ASP A 104 -0.75 15.44 18.62
N HIS A 105 -1.29 15.45 17.41
CA HIS A 105 -2.55 14.79 17.07
C HIS A 105 -2.67 14.54 15.55
N VAL A 106 -3.68 13.75 15.17
CA VAL A 106 -4.10 13.57 13.77
C VAL A 106 -4.96 14.76 13.38
N LEU A 107 -4.60 15.44 12.29
CA LEU A 107 -5.31 16.59 11.75
C LEU A 107 -6.44 16.17 10.80
N SER A 108 -6.19 15.15 9.98
CA SER A 108 -7.16 14.64 9.02
C SER A 108 -6.92 13.15 8.77
N CYS A 109 -7.99 12.43 8.47
CA CYS A 109 -7.96 11.05 8.00
C CYS A 109 -9.01 10.93 6.91
N ARG A 110 -8.62 10.60 5.68
CA ARG A 110 -9.55 10.54 4.55
C ARG A 110 -9.33 9.27 3.72
N PRO A 111 -10.41 8.58 3.32
CA PRO A 111 -10.30 7.42 2.46
C PRO A 111 -9.92 7.84 1.04
N ILE A 112 -9.09 7.01 0.40
CA ILE A 112 -8.68 7.13 -0.98
C ILE A 112 -8.66 5.75 -1.64
N TYR A 113 -8.63 5.75 -2.96
CA TYR A 113 -8.43 4.58 -3.79
C TYR A 113 -7.14 4.78 -4.58
N TYR A 114 -6.06 4.09 -4.19
CA TYR A 114 -4.75 4.26 -4.82
C TYR A 114 -4.54 3.21 -5.92
N PRO A 115 -4.18 3.61 -7.15
CA PRO A 115 -4.14 2.70 -8.29
C PRO A 115 -2.84 1.88 -8.36
N PHE A 116 -2.99 0.61 -8.71
CA PHE A 116 -1.90 -0.33 -8.97
C PHE A 116 -2.16 -1.13 -10.23
N TRP A 117 -1.12 -1.39 -11.02
CA TRP A 117 -1.15 -2.40 -12.08
C TRP A 117 -0.84 -3.77 -11.49
N ILE A 118 -1.71 -4.75 -11.75
CA ILE A 118 -1.49 -6.14 -11.38
C ILE A 118 -1.33 -6.97 -12.65
N GLY A 119 -0.17 -7.59 -12.80
CA GLY A 119 0.11 -8.53 -13.88
C GLY A 119 0.13 -9.96 -13.37
N TYR A 120 -0.78 -10.80 -13.87
CA TYR A 120 -0.88 -12.22 -13.52
C TYR A 120 -0.16 -13.08 -14.55
N PHE A 121 0.57 -14.08 -14.07
CA PHE A 121 1.31 -15.00 -14.92
C PHE A 121 1.38 -16.41 -14.34
N GLN A 122 1.58 -17.39 -15.20
CA GLN A 122 1.75 -18.77 -14.79
C GLN A 122 3.23 -19.09 -14.52
N ARG A 123 3.51 -19.67 -13.35
CA ARG A 123 4.84 -20.11 -12.93
C ARG A 123 4.76 -21.50 -12.33
N GLN A 124 5.44 -22.48 -12.94
CA GLN A 124 5.53 -23.86 -12.43
C GLN A 124 4.17 -24.52 -12.08
N GLY A 125 3.12 -24.18 -12.82
CA GLY A 125 1.77 -24.75 -12.60
C GLY A 125 0.88 -23.95 -11.64
N SER A 126 1.40 -22.94 -10.95
CA SER A 126 0.61 -22.01 -10.14
C SER A 126 0.42 -20.65 -10.84
N VAL A 127 -0.63 -19.93 -10.45
CA VAL A 127 -0.79 -18.51 -10.78
C VAL A 127 0.04 -17.69 -9.79
N ASP A 128 0.76 -16.71 -10.31
CA ASP A 128 1.58 -15.75 -9.57
C ASP A 128 1.29 -14.35 -10.14
N PHE A 129 1.68 -13.30 -9.42
CA PHE A 129 1.43 -11.92 -9.83
C PHE A 129 2.56 -10.98 -9.43
N ASP A 130 2.71 -9.91 -10.21
CA ASP A 130 3.58 -8.77 -9.94
C ASP A 130 2.69 -7.51 -9.82
N VAL A 131 3.13 -6.56 -8.99
CA VAL A 131 2.42 -5.31 -8.74
C VAL A 131 3.31 -4.11 -9.00
N ILE A 132 2.77 -3.11 -9.68
CA ILE A 132 3.43 -1.84 -9.99
C ILE A 132 2.53 -0.70 -9.53
N ASP A 133 3.11 0.27 -8.83
CA ASP A 133 2.45 1.54 -8.52
C ASP A 133 2.07 2.25 -9.83
N ALA A 134 0.78 2.51 -10.05
CA ALA A 134 0.31 3.10 -11.30
C ALA A 134 0.58 4.62 -11.38
N VAL A 135 0.93 5.26 -10.27
CA VAL A 135 1.30 6.68 -10.19
C VAL A 135 2.82 6.82 -10.32
N GLY A 136 3.57 6.12 -9.45
CA GLY A 136 5.03 6.23 -9.38
C GLY A 136 5.79 5.33 -10.35
N GLY A 137 5.17 4.27 -10.88
CA GLY A 137 5.82 3.27 -11.73
C GLY A 137 6.72 2.30 -10.98
N GLU A 138 6.81 2.41 -9.66
CA GLU A 138 7.70 1.59 -8.83
C GLU A 138 7.14 0.18 -8.61
N HIS A 139 8.03 -0.81 -8.65
CA HIS A 139 7.69 -2.18 -8.32
C HIS A 139 7.44 -2.32 -6.82
N GLN A 140 6.19 -2.60 -6.46
CA GLN A 140 5.81 -2.84 -5.08
C GLN A 140 6.08 -4.31 -4.75
N GLY A 141 7.32 -4.57 -4.32
CA GLY A 141 7.88 -5.91 -4.13
C GLY A 141 7.30 -6.71 -2.95
N ALA A 142 8.17 -7.42 -2.22
CA ALA A 142 7.76 -8.37 -1.17
C ALA A 142 6.93 -7.77 -0.03
N ALA A 143 7.07 -6.48 0.26
CA ALA A 143 6.39 -5.81 1.36
C ALA A 143 4.87 -5.71 1.17
N MET A 144 4.41 -5.41 -0.04
CA MET A 144 2.98 -5.26 -0.35
C MET A 144 2.31 -6.56 -0.77
N ARG A 145 3.09 -7.61 -1.04
CA ARG A 145 2.55 -8.91 -1.49
C ARG A 145 1.50 -9.50 -0.53
N PRO A 146 1.65 -9.47 0.80
CA PRO A 146 0.61 -9.94 1.72
C PRO A 146 -0.70 -9.14 1.64
N VAL A 147 -0.60 -7.82 1.41
CA VAL A 147 -1.74 -6.92 1.23
C VAL A 147 -2.56 -7.34 0.01
N PHE A 148 -1.89 -7.48 -1.14
CA PHE A 148 -2.56 -7.89 -2.39
C PHE A 148 -3.07 -9.33 -2.34
N MET A 149 -2.34 -10.26 -1.71
CA MET A 149 -2.86 -11.62 -1.47
C MET A 149 -4.18 -11.59 -0.70
N LYS A 150 -4.26 -10.82 0.39
CA LYS A 150 -5.49 -10.71 1.18
C LYS A 150 -6.60 -10.01 0.39
N ALA A 151 -6.28 -8.93 -0.32
CA ALA A 151 -7.25 -8.19 -1.12
C ALA A 151 -7.88 -9.07 -2.23
N LEU A 152 -7.05 -9.73 -3.04
CA LEU A 152 -7.47 -10.52 -4.20
C LEU A 152 -8.23 -11.80 -3.80
N LEU A 153 -7.83 -12.46 -2.71
CA LEU A 153 -8.57 -13.64 -2.20
C LEU A 153 -9.99 -13.27 -1.73
N ASN A 154 -10.18 -12.05 -1.23
CA ASN A 154 -11.49 -11.58 -0.76
C ASN A 154 -12.35 -10.96 -1.88
N GLU A 155 -11.73 -10.40 -2.92
CA GLU A 155 -12.45 -9.99 -4.15
C GLU A 155 -13.15 -11.19 -4.80
N GLY A 156 -12.44 -12.32 -4.92
CA GLY A 156 -13.00 -13.56 -5.48
C GLY A 156 -14.15 -14.17 -4.66
N SER A 157 -14.28 -13.80 -3.39
CA SER A 157 -15.36 -14.28 -2.51
C SER A 157 -16.65 -13.45 -2.62
N ALA A 158 -16.56 -12.22 -3.12
CA ALA A 158 -17.71 -11.36 -3.39
C ALA A 158 -18.32 -11.62 -4.78
N GLY A 159 -17.55 -12.19 -5.71
CA GLY A 159 -17.96 -12.48 -7.09
C GLY A 159 -18.58 -13.86 -7.35
N SER A 160 -18.67 -14.75 -6.36
CA SER A 160 -19.21 -16.11 -6.51
C SER A 160 -20.68 -16.26 -6.11
N ARG A 161 -21.46 -15.17 -6.17
CA ARG A 161 -22.94 -15.21 -6.16
C ARG A 161 -23.45 -14.65 -7.49
N GLY A 162 -23.34 -15.46 -8.53
CA GLY A 162 -23.96 -15.30 -9.83
C GLY A 162 -24.38 -16.66 -10.35
#